data_AF-A0A194QY99-F1
#
_entry.id   AF-A0A194QY99-F1
#
_cell.length_a   1.000
_cell.length_b   1.000
_cell.length_c   1.000
_cell.angle_alpha   90.00
_cell.angle_beta   90.00
_cell.angle_gamma   90.00
#
_symmetry.space_group_name_H-M   'P 1'
#
loop_
_entity.id
_entity.type
_entity.pdbx_description
1 polymer ?
#
loop_
_entity_poly.entity_id
_entity_poly.type
_entity_poly.pdbx_seq_one_letter_code
_entity_poly.pdbx_strand_id
1 'polypeptide(L)'
;MARQAIEYTVEARRMEREAKKIEILKAGNLKALEDFERSTLDTEVDIVIPEALSDEELEASSEEENEDEYFPPAGLLIPGFYAPPNEIAKVNGLAVLFPKIVLESVTPQPEFLPPHVLVLLDMTKRYKAVEILVKHKSAVIHMGIFQLNDPLFSNNLHVAYSIKQFESLQLNTNLDNMKLAVMLSVQIDLPLLCLMDLSPCYVSRDATAGEADCAAIFPVDYGDHYPEFEDFDLP
;
A
#
# COMPACT_ATOMS: atom_id res chain seq x y z
N MET A 1 45.96 -22.34 -13.79
CA MET A 1 46.74 -22.53 -12.55
C MET A 1 47.52 -21.27 -12.12
N ALA A 2 48.14 -20.50 -13.02
CA ALA A 2 48.88 -19.29 -12.64
C ALA A 2 48.01 -18.13 -12.09
N ARG A 3 46.84 -17.85 -12.69
CA ARG A 3 45.90 -16.83 -12.19
C ARG A 3 45.34 -17.13 -10.79
N GLN A 4 44.96 -18.37 -10.55
CA GLN A 4 44.51 -18.83 -9.23
C GLN A 4 45.63 -18.68 -8.18
N ALA A 5 46.89 -18.98 -8.52
CA ALA A 5 48.00 -18.80 -7.60
C ALA A 5 48.21 -17.32 -7.23
N ILE A 6 48.00 -16.38 -8.17
CA ILE A 6 48.10 -14.94 -7.91
C ILE A 6 46.94 -14.48 -7.00
N GLU A 7 45.71 -14.90 -7.28
CA GLU A 7 44.55 -14.59 -6.42
C GLU A 7 44.73 -15.12 -5.00
N TYR A 8 45.17 -16.38 -4.84
CA TYR A 8 45.46 -16.95 -3.52
C TYR A 8 46.56 -16.18 -2.76
N THR A 9 47.59 -15.67 -3.46
CA THR A 9 48.63 -14.86 -2.80
C THR A 9 48.13 -13.50 -2.34
N VAL A 10 47.20 -12.89 -3.09
CA VAL A 10 46.58 -11.62 -2.73
C VAL A 10 45.61 -11.79 -1.56
N GLU A 11 44.79 -12.85 -1.58
CA GLU A 11 43.86 -13.17 -0.49
C GLU A 11 44.58 -13.55 0.81
N ALA A 12 45.64 -14.35 0.75
CA ALA A 12 46.46 -14.69 1.92
C ALA A 12 47.07 -13.43 2.56
N ARG A 13 47.57 -12.50 1.73
CA ARG A 13 48.14 -11.23 2.21
C ARG A 13 47.08 -10.32 2.83
N ARG A 14 45.82 -10.39 2.38
CA ARG A 14 44.69 -9.66 2.97
C ARG A 14 44.30 -10.22 4.34
N MET A 15 44.20 -11.55 4.45
CA MET A 15 43.88 -12.21 5.72
C MET A 15 44.94 -11.95 6.81
N GLU A 16 46.23 -11.95 6.46
CA GLU A 16 47.29 -11.62 7.42
C GLU A 16 47.21 -10.17 7.93
N ARG A 17 46.81 -9.22 7.07
CA ARG A 17 46.63 -7.82 7.46
C ARG A 17 45.44 -7.65 8.42
N GLU A 18 44.34 -8.34 8.13
CA GLU A 18 43.15 -8.32 8.99
C GLU A 18 43.44 -8.97 10.36
N ALA A 19 44.19 -10.07 10.40
CA ALA A 19 44.61 -10.70 11.65
C ALA A 19 45.48 -9.78 12.53
N LYS A 20 46.46 -9.09 11.93
CA LYS A 20 47.29 -8.11 12.65
C LYS A 20 46.48 -6.93 13.19
N LYS A 21 45.49 -6.44 12.43
CA LYS A 21 44.57 -5.40 12.89
C LYS A 21 43.77 -5.84 14.11
N ILE A 22 43.28 -7.09 14.11
CA ILE A 22 42.53 -7.67 15.24
C ILE A 22 43.42 -7.81 16.48
N GLU A 23 44.69 -8.22 16.34
CA GLU A 23 45.63 -8.30 17.47
C GLU A 23 45.91 -6.93 18.11
N ILE A 24 46.08 -5.89 17.29
CA ILE A 24 46.30 -4.51 17.78
C ILE A 24 45.05 -4.00 18.51
N LEU A 25 43.85 -4.29 17.99
CA LEU A 25 42.58 -3.96 18.65
C LEU A 25 42.44 -4.68 20.00
N LYS A 26 42.82 -5.95 20.05
CA LYS A 26 42.79 -6.75 21.30
C LYS A 26 43.80 -6.25 22.34
N ALA A 27 44.93 -5.70 21.91
CA ALA A 27 45.92 -5.10 22.79
C ALA A 27 45.51 -3.71 23.32
N GLY A 28 44.41 -3.13 22.82
CA GLY A 28 43.86 -1.85 23.29
C GLY A 28 44.77 -0.63 23.04
N ASN A 29 45.78 -0.77 22.17
CA ASN A 29 46.74 0.29 21.88
C ASN A 29 46.31 1.12 20.67
N LEU A 30 45.51 2.15 20.93
CA LEU A 30 44.92 3.03 19.90
C LEU A 30 45.96 3.74 19.03
N LYS A 31 47.15 4.06 19.57
CA LYS A 31 48.23 4.69 18.80
C LYS A 31 48.82 3.76 17.74
N ALA A 32 49.00 2.48 18.09
CA ALA A 32 49.53 1.48 17.16
C ALA A 32 48.55 1.18 16.01
N LEU A 33 47.24 1.36 16.23
CA LEU A 33 46.22 1.20 15.18
C LEU A 33 46.28 2.35 14.17
N GLU A 34 46.45 3.58 14.63
CA GLU A 34 46.52 4.76 13.76
C GLU A 34 47.79 4.75 12.89
N ASP A 35 48.92 4.29 13.43
CA ASP A 35 50.16 4.11 12.67
C ASP A 35 50.05 2.97 11.64
N PHE A 36 49.33 1.89 11.97
CA PHE A 36 49.08 0.78 11.04
C PHE A 36 48.23 1.23 9.86
N GLU A 37 47.14 1.97 10.09
CA GLU A 37 46.26 2.46 9.02
C GLU A 37 46.97 3.45 8.08
N ARG A 38 47.84 4.31 8.61
CA ARG A 38 48.70 5.18 7.77
C ARG A 38 49.66 4.38 6.90
N SER A 39 50.29 3.34 7.45
CA SER A 39 51.23 2.50 6.68
C SER A 39 50.56 1.71 5.54
N THR A 40 49.26 1.41 5.66
CA THR A 40 48.52 0.68 4.60
C THR A 40 48.12 1.55 3.40
N LEU A 41 48.07 2.87 3.57
CA LEU A 41 47.74 3.80 2.50
C LEU A 41 48.94 4.07 1.57
N ASP A 42 50.17 3.94 2.08
CA ASP A 42 51.41 4.21 1.34
C ASP A 42 51.98 2.97 0.62
N THR A 43 51.25 1.84 0.58
CA THR A 43 51.71 0.69 -0.22
C THR A 43 51.30 0.89 -1.68
N GLU A 44 52.14 1.57 -2.45
CA GLU A 44 52.04 1.65 -3.91
C GLU A 44 51.92 0.23 -4.51
N VAL A 45 50.81 -0.04 -5.18
CA VAL A 45 50.61 -1.28 -5.95
C VAL A 45 51.28 -1.07 -7.29
N ASP A 46 52.49 -1.61 -7.46
CA ASP A 46 53.15 -1.71 -8.77
C ASP A 46 52.31 -2.62 -9.68
N ILE A 47 51.48 -2.00 -10.54
CA ILE A 47 50.77 -2.69 -11.61
C ILE A 47 51.78 -2.89 -12.74
N VAL A 48 52.38 -4.07 -12.82
CA VAL A 48 53.15 -4.48 -13.98
C VAL A 48 52.16 -4.72 -15.12
N ILE A 49 52.08 -3.78 -16.07
CA ILE A 49 51.30 -3.91 -17.31
C ILE A 49 52.05 -4.92 -18.20
N PRO A 50 51.47 -6.10 -18.52
CA PRO A 50 52.09 -7.01 -19.49
C PRO A 50 51.89 -6.44 -20.90
N GLU A 51 52.99 -6.17 -21.61
CA GLU A 51 52.96 -5.88 -23.04
C GLU A 51 52.57 -7.17 -23.79
N ALA A 52 51.41 -7.11 -24.46
CA ALA A 52 50.78 -8.11 -25.32
C ALA A 52 49.97 -9.22 -24.62
N LEU A 53 48.64 -9.07 -24.67
CA LEU A 53 47.64 -10.13 -24.50
C LEU A 53 47.65 -11.01 -25.76
N SER A 54 47.63 -12.33 -25.60
CA SER A 54 47.57 -13.30 -26.69
C SER A 54 46.17 -13.33 -27.34
N ASP A 55 46.13 -13.48 -28.66
CA ASP A 55 44.92 -13.43 -29.51
C ASP A 55 43.75 -14.34 -29.05
N GLU A 56 44.01 -15.37 -28.24
CA GLU A 56 42.99 -16.27 -27.68
C GLU A 56 42.11 -15.63 -26.59
N GLU A 57 42.53 -14.51 -25.96
CA GLU A 57 41.72 -13.81 -24.95
C GLU A 57 40.78 -12.74 -25.57
N LEU A 58 40.96 -12.38 -26.83
CA LEU A 58 40.09 -11.43 -27.54
C LEU A 58 38.76 -12.06 -27.99
N GLU A 59 38.72 -13.38 -28.19
CA GLU A 59 37.49 -14.07 -28.62
C GLU A 59 36.53 -14.41 -27.46
N ALA A 60 37.00 -14.35 -26.20
CA ALA A 60 36.17 -14.65 -25.02
C ALA A 60 35.47 -13.42 -24.41
N SER A 61 35.77 -12.21 -24.91
CA SER A 61 35.19 -10.92 -24.48
C SER A 61 34.26 -10.31 -25.54
N SER A 62 33.77 -11.11 -26.48
CA SER A 62 32.66 -10.70 -27.35
C SER A 62 31.34 -10.84 -26.58
N GLU A 63 31.20 -10.02 -25.54
CA GLU A 63 29.87 -9.51 -25.18
C GLU A 63 29.36 -8.81 -26.44
N GLU A 64 28.20 -9.23 -26.93
CA GLU A 64 27.56 -8.67 -28.11
C GLU A 64 27.50 -7.14 -27.95
N GLU A 65 28.39 -6.42 -28.66
CA GLU A 65 28.33 -4.96 -28.76
C GLU A 65 26.96 -4.64 -29.35
N ASN A 66 26.03 -4.15 -28.52
CA ASN A 66 24.76 -3.63 -29.01
C ASN A 66 25.08 -2.49 -29.98
N GLU A 67 24.90 -2.72 -31.28
CA GLU A 67 25.17 -1.75 -32.35
C GLU A 67 24.33 -0.45 -32.20
N ASP A 68 23.35 -0.44 -31.29
CA ASP A 68 22.50 0.70 -30.95
C ASP A 68 23.02 1.55 -29.77
N GLU A 69 24.17 1.22 -29.17
CA GLU A 69 24.71 1.98 -28.05
C GLU A 69 25.32 3.31 -28.55
N TYR A 70 24.58 4.40 -28.31
CA TYR A 70 24.97 5.75 -28.72
C TYR A 70 26.21 6.24 -27.97
N PHE A 71 27.34 6.32 -28.66
CA PHE A 71 28.53 7.02 -28.18
C PHE A 71 28.46 8.50 -28.56
N PRO A 72 28.37 9.43 -27.59
CA PRO A 72 28.34 10.86 -27.90
C PRO A 72 29.67 11.31 -28.52
N PRO A 73 29.65 12.24 -29.50
CA PRO A 73 30.85 12.76 -30.12
C PRO A 73 31.75 13.49 -29.10
N ALA A 74 33.07 13.37 -29.27
CA ALA A 74 34.05 14.01 -28.39
C ALA A 74 33.82 15.53 -28.31
N GLY A 75 33.47 16.02 -27.12
CA GLY A 75 33.17 17.43 -26.85
C GLY A 75 31.71 17.73 -26.49
N LEU A 76 30.81 16.74 -26.52
CA LEU A 76 29.45 16.91 -26.02
C LEU A 76 29.46 16.93 -24.47
N LEU A 77 29.28 18.11 -23.88
CA LEU A 77 29.07 18.25 -22.43
C LEU A 77 27.67 17.74 -22.08
N ILE A 78 27.57 16.44 -21.76
CA ILE A 78 26.33 15.87 -21.22
C ILE A 78 26.21 16.38 -19.77
N PRO A 79 25.16 17.16 -19.44
CA PRO A 79 24.94 17.55 -18.06
C PRO A 79 24.70 16.29 -17.22
N GLY A 80 25.47 16.13 -16.15
CA GLY A 80 25.28 15.03 -15.21
C GLY A 80 23.90 15.16 -14.58
N PHE A 81 23.04 14.17 -14.81
CA PHE A 81 21.77 14.08 -14.10
C PHE A 81 22.03 13.47 -12.72
N TYR A 82 21.62 14.18 -11.68
CA TYR A 82 21.65 13.63 -10.33
C TYR A 82 20.59 12.53 -10.23
N ALA A 83 21.04 11.28 -10.15
CA ALA A 83 20.21 10.14 -9.78
C ALA A 83 20.40 9.87 -8.28
N PRO A 84 19.35 10.01 -7.45
CA PRO A 84 19.44 9.66 -6.04
C PRO A 84 19.91 8.21 -5.88
N PRO A 85 20.77 7.89 -4.89
CA PRO A 85 21.23 6.52 -4.68
C PRO A 85 20.12 5.60 -4.15
N ASN A 86 19.12 6.16 -3.45
CA ASN A 86 18.00 5.41 -2.88
C ASN A 86 16.90 5.17 -3.94
N GLU A 87 16.51 3.91 -4.12
CA GLU A 87 15.42 3.50 -5.01
C GLU A 87 14.10 4.20 -4.66
N ILE A 88 13.78 4.37 -3.38
CA ILE A 88 12.57 5.09 -2.93
C ILE A 88 12.61 6.55 -3.42
N ALA A 89 13.78 7.19 -3.38
CA ALA A 89 13.93 8.57 -3.84
C ALA A 89 13.84 8.68 -5.38
N LYS A 90 14.31 7.66 -6.12
CA LYS A 90 14.13 7.58 -7.58
C LYS A 90 12.65 7.44 -7.95
N VAL A 91 11.93 6.53 -7.30
CA VAL A 91 10.50 6.30 -7.53
C VAL A 91 9.68 7.54 -7.17
N ASN A 92 9.96 8.17 -6.03
CA ASN A 92 9.32 9.43 -5.65
C ASN A 92 9.63 10.56 -6.63
N GLY A 93 10.88 10.63 -7.12
CA GLY A 93 11.27 11.58 -8.16
C GLY A 93 10.48 11.38 -9.46
N LEU A 94 10.31 10.12 -9.89
CA LEU A 94 9.47 9.79 -11.05
C LEU A 94 7.99 10.14 -10.81
N ALA A 95 7.46 9.89 -9.61
CA ALA A 95 6.08 10.25 -9.26
C ALA A 95 5.83 11.76 -9.31
N VAL A 96 6.82 12.57 -8.91
CA VAL A 96 6.73 14.04 -8.96
C VAL A 96 6.93 14.58 -10.38
N LEU A 97 7.89 14.06 -11.12
CA LEU A 97 8.26 14.57 -12.45
C LEU A 97 7.35 14.07 -13.56
N PHE A 98 6.84 12.85 -13.45
CA PHE A 98 6.05 12.17 -14.48
C PHE A 98 4.78 11.52 -13.91
N PRO A 99 3.89 12.30 -13.27
CA PRO A 99 2.74 11.75 -12.56
C PRO A 99 1.80 10.95 -13.47
N LYS A 100 1.66 11.33 -14.75
CA LYS A 100 0.77 10.62 -15.69
C LYS A 100 1.23 9.20 -15.99
N ILE A 101 2.53 9.02 -16.26
CA ILE A 101 3.13 7.72 -16.57
C ILE A 101 3.07 6.83 -15.32
N VAL A 102 3.36 7.43 -14.17
CA VAL A 102 3.35 6.71 -12.90
C VAL A 102 1.92 6.28 -12.51
N LEU A 103 0.91 7.13 -12.71
CA LEU A 103 -0.50 6.80 -12.40
C LEU A 103 -1.04 5.61 -13.21
N GLU A 104 -0.56 5.39 -14.43
CA GLU A 104 -0.93 4.20 -15.23
C GLU A 104 -0.31 2.91 -14.69
N SER A 105 0.88 3.00 -14.10
CA SER A 105 1.62 1.85 -13.55
C SER A 105 1.37 1.57 -12.05
N VAL A 106 0.84 2.55 -11.33
CA VAL A 106 0.60 2.46 -9.89
C VAL A 106 -0.80 1.92 -9.66
N THR A 107 -0.93 0.97 -8.74
CA THR A 107 -2.23 0.50 -8.27
C THR A 107 -3.04 1.69 -7.77
N PRO A 108 -4.30 1.86 -8.19
CA PRO A 108 -5.14 2.94 -7.68
C PRO A 108 -5.10 2.91 -6.15
N GLN A 109 -5.04 4.10 -5.53
CA GLN A 109 -5.06 4.17 -4.08
C GLN A 109 -6.31 3.44 -3.58
N PRO A 110 -6.19 2.59 -2.55
CA PRO A 110 -7.36 1.92 -2.00
C PRO A 110 -8.33 3.00 -1.55
N GLU A 111 -9.59 2.87 -1.97
CA GLU A 111 -10.65 3.77 -1.53
C GLU A 111 -10.79 3.63 -0.02
N PHE A 112 -10.46 4.69 0.71
CA PHE A 112 -10.56 4.69 2.16
C PHE A 112 -11.96 5.16 2.57
N LEU A 113 -12.76 4.22 3.07
CA LEU A 113 -14.03 4.55 3.70
C LEU A 113 -13.77 5.36 4.97
N PRO A 114 -14.50 6.46 5.22
CA PRO A 114 -14.35 7.20 6.46
C PRO A 114 -14.71 6.30 7.65
N PRO A 115 -14.25 6.61 8.88
CA PRO A 115 -14.64 5.88 10.07
C PRO A 115 -16.16 5.79 10.17
N HIS A 116 -16.70 4.58 10.27
CA HIS A 116 -18.13 4.32 10.13
C HIS A 116 -18.64 3.29 11.15
N VAL A 117 -19.94 3.31 11.38
CA VAL A 117 -20.66 2.40 12.27
C VAL A 117 -21.89 1.85 11.57
N LEU A 118 -22.26 0.62 11.94
CA LEU A 118 -23.51 0.01 11.54
C LEU A 118 -24.62 0.37 12.52
N VAL A 119 -25.76 0.81 11.98
CA VAL A 119 -27.00 0.99 12.74
C VAL A 119 -28.07 0.09 12.14
N LEU A 120 -28.68 -0.75 12.98
CA LEU A 120 -29.80 -1.62 12.60
C LEU A 120 -31.09 -1.11 13.24
N LEU A 121 -32.08 -0.83 12.40
CA LEU A 121 -33.40 -0.32 12.80
C LEU A 121 -34.50 -1.32 12.42
N ASP A 122 -35.56 -1.35 13.23
CA ASP A 122 -36.76 -2.10 12.85
C ASP A 122 -37.43 -1.50 11.62
N MET A 123 -37.92 -2.38 10.74
CA MET A 123 -38.65 -1.98 9.53
C MET A 123 -39.96 -1.23 9.80
N THR A 124 -40.47 -1.27 11.04
CA THR A 124 -41.63 -0.48 11.47
C THR A 124 -41.36 1.02 11.49
N LYS A 125 -40.09 1.42 11.68
CA LYS A 125 -39.66 2.84 11.83
C LYS A 125 -39.01 3.42 10.58
N ARG A 126 -39.04 2.68 9.46
CA ARG A 126 -38.33 2.99 8.22
C ARG A 126 -38.59 4.40 7.66
N TYR A 127 -39.85 4.88 7.66
CA TYR A 127 -40.18 6.21 7.14
C TYR A 127 -39.54 7.34 7.98
N LYS A 128 -39.60 7.22 9.31
CA LYS A 128 -38.96 8.18 10.21
C LYS A 128 -37.45 8.15 10.09
N ALA A 129 -36.86 6.96 9.91
CA ALA A 129 -35.42 6.81 9.69
C ALA A 129 -35.00 7.54 8.41
N VAL A 130 -35.73 7.35 7.30
CA VAL A 130 -35.43 8.05 6.04
C VAL A 130 -35.59 9.56 6.19
N GLU A 131 -36.62 10.08 6.86
CA GLU A 131 -36.75 11.53 7.09
C GLU A 131 -35.53 12.14 7.81
N ILE A 132 -34.91 11.41 8.73
CA ILE A 132 -33.70 11.82 9.43
C ILE A 132 -32.48 11.73 8.50
N LEU A 133 -32.36 10.63 7.76
CA LEU A 133 -31.23 10.37 6.87
C LEU A 133 -31.20 11.33 5.67
N VAL A 134 -32.37 11.74 5.17
CA VAL A 134 -32.52 12.78 4.12
C VAL A 134 -31.92 14.12 4.55
N LYS A 135 -31.95 14.45 5.85
CA LYS A 135 -31.32 15.69 6.37
C LYS A 135 -29.80 15.58 6.45
N HIS A 136 -29.29 14.35 6.51
CA HIS A 136 -27.88 14.03 6.73
C HIS A 136 -27.30 13.14 5.63
N LYS A 137 -27.69 13.37 4.36
CA LYS A 137 -27.27 12.53 3.22
C LYS A 137 -25.76 12.34 3.13
N SER A 138 -24.98 13.38 3.42
CA SER A 138 -23.52 13.36 3.34
C SER A 138 -22.83 12.42 4.32
N ALA A 139 -23.54 11.97 5.38
CA ALA A 139 -22.99 11.06 6.38
C ALA A 139 -23.41 9.59 6.15
N VAL A 140 -24.34 9.34 5.22
CA VAL A 140 -24.80 7.98 4.90
C VAL A 140 -23.92 7.43 3.79
N ILE A 141 -23.28 6.30 4.06
CA ILE A 141 -22.39 5.64 3.10
C ILE A 141 -23.16 4.58 2.33
N HIS A 142 -23.82 3.66 3.05
CA HIS A 142 -24.67 2.64 2.47
C HIS A 142 -25.98 2.47 3.25
N MET A 143 -27.03 2.08 2.55
CA MET A 143 -28.34 1.74 3.12
C MET A 143 -28.90 0.49 2.46
N GLY A 144 -29.49 -0.39 3.26
CA GLY A 144 -30.19 -1.55 2.74
C GLY A 144 -31.14 -2.20 3.72
N ILE A 145 -32.05 -3.02 3.19
CA ILE A 145 -33.00 -3.81 3.96
C ILE A 145 -32.54 -5.26 3.90
N PHE A 146 -32.30 -5.82 5.08
CA PHE A 146 -31.78 -7.17 5.24
C PHE A 146 -32.71 -7.99 6.13
N GLN A 147 -32.85 -9.26 5.79
CA GLN A 147 -33.44 -10.24 6.70
C GLN A 147 -32.32 -10.79 7.57
N LEU A 148 -32.36 -10.48 8.86
CA LEU A 148 -31.39 -10.97 9.83
C LEU A 148 -32.02 -12.13 10.61
N ASN A 149 -31.33 -13.26 10.63
CA ASN A 149 -31.61 -14.36 11.53
C ASN A 149 -30.54 -14.39 12.62
N ASP A 150 -30.91 -14.73 13.85
CA ASP A 150 -29.91 -14.92 14.92
C ASP A 150 -28.98 -16.10 14.57
N PRO A 151 -27.64 -15.95 14.59
CA PRO A 151 -26.85 -14.79 15.02
C PRO A 151 -26.62 -13.73 13.90
N LEU A 152 -26.88 -12.46 14.28
CA LEU A 152 -26.95 -11.18 13.54
C LEU A 152 -26.12 -10.95 12.25
N PHE A 153 -25.05 -11.70 12.01
CA PHE A 153 -24.08 -11.43 10.93
C PHE A 153 -23.70 -12.65 10.10
N SER A 154 -24.26 -13.82 10.40
CA SER A 154 -23.80 -15.09 9.82
C SER A 154 -24.60 -15.56 8.60
N ASN A 155 -25.85 -15.11 8.46
CA ASN A 155 -26.73 -15.53 7.37
C ASN A 155 -27.74 -14.42 7.04
N ASN A 156 -27.23 -13.29 6.57
CA ASN A 156 -28.01 -12.12 6.23
C ASN A 156 -28.41 -12.19 4.76
N LEU A 157 -29.72 -12.15 4.49
CA LEU A 157 -30.24 -12.10 3.13
C LEU A 157 -30.58 -10.64 2.79
N HIS A 158 -29.89 -10.08 1.79
CA HIS A 158 -30.26 -8.78 1.24
C HIS A 158 -31.61 -8.87 0.52
N VAL A 159 -32.53 -7.98 0.87
CA VAL A 159 -33.90 -7.96 0.33
C VAL A 159 -34.08 -6.83 -0.68
N ALA A 160 -33.68 -5.62 -0.31
CA ALA A 160 -33.85 -4.42 -1.13
C ALA A 160 -32.85 -3.33 -0.74
N TYR A 161 -32.48 -2.48 -1.69
CA TYR A 161 -31.58 -1.34 -1.44
C TYR A 161 -32.34 -0.13 -0.88
N SER A 162 -33.54 0.15 -1.41
CA SER A 162 -34.39 1.27 -0.98
C SER A 162 -35.75 0.82 -0.41
N ILE A 163 -36.40 1.68 0.36
CA ILE A 163 -37.76 1.49 0.85
C ILE A 163 -38.75 1.45 -0.31
N LYS A 164 -38.61 2.34 -1.31
CA LYS A 164 -39.43 2.30 -2.53
C LYS A 164 -39.35 0.94 -3.24
N GLN A 165 -38.15 0.38 -3.38
CA GLN A 165 -37.96 -0.96 -3.94
C GLN A 165 -38.63 -2.02 -3.08
N PHE A 166 -38.46 -1.96 -1.76
CA PHE A 166 -39.10 -2.88 -0.83
C PHE A 166 -40.64 -2.87 -0.93
N GLU A 167 -41.25 -1.69 -1.07
CA GLU A 167 -42.70 -1.58 -1.27
C GLU A 167 -43.15 -2.16 -2.61
N SER A 168 -42.36 -1.95 -3.67
CA SER A 168 -42.66 -2.49 -5.01
C SER A 168 -42.65 -4.02 -5.04
N LEU A 169 -41.85 -4.65 -4.18
CA LEU A 169 -41.70 -6.10 -4.10
C LEU A 169 -42.93 -6.80 -3.48
N GLN A 170 -43.86 -6.07 -2.85
CA GLN A 170 -45.10 -6.57 -2.25
C GLN A 170 -44.93 -7.88 -1.45
N LEU A 171 -43.80 -8.00 -0.75
CA LEU A 171 -43.48 -9.18 0.04
C LEU A 171 -44.40 -9.23 1.26
N ASN A 172 -45.29 -10.22 1.32
CA ASN A 172 -46.08 -10.58 2.53
C ASN A 172 -45.20 -11.21 3.62
N THR A 173 -43.99 -10.68 3.82
CA THR A 173 -42.99 -11.26 4.71
C THR A 173 -43.09 -10.59 6.08
N ASN A 174 -42.90 -11.39 7.14
CA ASN A 174 -42.92 -10.90 8.51
C ASN A 174 -41.89 -9.77 8.69
N LEU A 175 -42.38 -8.56 8.91
CA LEU A 175 -41.57 -7.35 9.11
C LEU A 175 -40.64 -7.47 10.33
N ASP A 176 -40.98 -8.34 11.28
CA ASP A 176 -40.24 -8.51 12.54
C ASP A 176 -38.81 -9.01 12.32
N ASN A 177 -38.59 -9.83 11.29
CA ASN A 177 -37.28 -10.41 10.94
C ASN A 177 -36.47 -9.52 9.99
N MET A 178 -37.06 -8.44 9.49
CA MET A 178 -36.41 -7.52 8.56
C MET A 178 -35.93 -6.30 9.32
N LYS A 179 -34.67 -5.93 9.08
CA LYS A 179 -34.06 -4.73 9.64
C LYS A 179 -33.56 -3.83 8.51
N LEU A 180 -33.66 -2.53 8.74
CA LEU A 180 -32.99 -1.51 7.94
C LEU A 180 -31.57 -1.36 8.48
N ALA A 181 -30.59 -1.72 7.67
CA ALA A 181 -29.18 -1.53 7.97
C ALA A 181 -28.69 -0.24 7.31
N VAL A 182 -28.01 0.58 8.09
CA VAL A 182 -27.43 1.84 7.62
C VAL A 182 -25.98 1.89 8.07
N MET A 183 -25.08 2.11 7.10
CA MET A 183 -23.68 2.40 7.34
C MET A 183 -23.49 3.91 7.38
N LEU A 184 -23.08 4.42 8.55
CA LEU A 184 -22.98 5.84 8.82
C LEU A 184 -21.55 6.24 9.12
N SER A 185 -21.12 7.36 8.56
CA SER A 185 -19.87 7.98 8.95
C SER A 185 -19.98 8.61 10.35
N VAL A 186 -18.95 8.37 11.18
CA VAL A 186 -18.81 8.93 12.54
C VAL A 186 -17.99 10.23 12.52
N GLN A 187 -17.70 10.82 11.35
CA GLN A 187 -17.06 12.14 11.30
C GLN A 187 -17.94 13.23 11.92
N ILE A 188 -19.26 13.04 11.86
CA ILE A 188 -20.26 13.92 12.45
C ILE A 188 -21.19 13.04 13.27
N ASP A 189 -21.30 13.31 14.58
CA ASP A 189 -22.10 12.46 15.49
C ASP A 189 -23.61 12.71 15.40
N LEU A 190 -24.02 13.86 14.84
CA LEU A 190 -25.42 14.28 14.81
C LEU A 190 -26.39 13.28 14.14
N PRO A 191 -26.08 12.67 12.98
CA PRO A 191 -26.95 11.69 12.34
C PRO A 191 -27.12 10.44 13.20
N LEU A 192 -26.05 9.97 13.84
CA LEU A 192 -26.09 8.84 14.75
C LEU A 192 -26.99 9.14 15.95
N LEU A 193 -26.83 10.31 16.57
CA LEU A 193 -27.66 10.75 17.70
C LEU A 193 -29.14 10.82 17.33
N CYS A 194 -29.49 11.39 16.17
CA CYS A 194 -30.87 11.44 15.71
C CYS A 194 -31.48 10.05 15.48
N LEU A 195 -30.68 9.07 15.04
CA LEU A 195 -31.17 7.69 14.87
C LEU A 195 -31.29 6.95 16.19
N MET A 196 -30.50 7.30 17.20
CA MET A 196 -30.65 6.75 18.56
C MET A 196 -32.02 7.06 19.15
N ASP A 197 -32.61 8.22 18.82
CA ASP A 197 -33.97 8.59 19.23
C ASP A 197 -35.04 7.64 18.68
N LEU A 198 -34.74 6.93 17.58
CA LEU A 198 -35.61 5.89 17.01
C LEU A 198 -35.44 4.52 17.69
N SER A 199 -34.60 4.43 18.72
CA SER A 199 -34.28 3.21 19.48
C SER A 199 -33.88 2.04 18.55
N PRO A 200 -32.69 2.10 17.94
CA PRO A 200 -32.19 1.05 17.05
C PRO A 200 -32.05 -0.28 17.79
N CYS A 201 -32.20 -1.38 17.07
CA CYS A 201 -32.05 -2.72 17.61
C CYS A 201 -30.58 -3.02 17.95
N TYR A 202 -29.68 -2.50 17.13
CA TYR A 202 -28.25 -2.69 17.28
C TYR A 202 -27.50 -1.48 16.72
N VAL A 203 -26.40 -1.13 17.39
CA VAL A 203 -25.44 -0.13 16.95
C VAL A 203 -24.06 -0.67 17.26
N SER A 204 -23.15 -0.58 16.29
CA SER A 204 -21.75 -0.95 16.51
C SER A 204 -21.15 -0.11 17.64
N ARG A 205 -20.27 -0.73 18.44
CA ARG A 205 -19.71 -0.09 19.63
C ARG A 205 -18.80 1.08 19.31
N ASP A 206 -17.95 0.89 18.30
CA ASP A 206 -16.89 1.81 17.88
C ASP A 206 -16.66 1.66 16.37
N ALA A 207 -15.88 2.57 15.77
CA ALA A 207 -15.57 2.53 14.34
C ALA A 207 -14.86 1.23 13.89
N THR A 208 -14.02 0.63 14.74
CA THR A 208 -13.33 -0.64 14.45
C THR A 208 -14.29 -1.83 14.43
N ALA A 209 -15.27 -1.85 15.33
CA ALA A 209 -16.34 -2.84 15.31
C ALA A 209 -17.30 -2.57 14.13
N GLY A 210 -17.56 -1.29 13.84
CA GLY A 210 -18.37 -0.84 12.72
C GLY A 210 -17.83 -1.33 11.38
N GLU A 211 -16.52 -1.26 11.17
CA GLU A 211 -15.87 -1.78 9.96
C GLU A 211 -16.10 -3.29 9.78
N ALA A 212 -15.93 -4.07 10.85
CA ALA A 212 -16.15 -5.51 10.81
C ALA A 212 -17.64 -5.86 10.60
N ASP A 213 -18.54 -5.16 11.28
CA ASP A 213 -19.99 -5.35 11.17
C ASP A 213 -20.50 -4.96 9.78
N CYS A 214 -20.03 -3.84 9.23
CA CYS A 214 -20.38 -3.37 7.89
C CYS A 214 -19.84 -4.31 6.82
N ALA A 215 -18.59 -4.77 6.94
CA ALA A 215 -18.02 -5.74 6.00
C ALA A 215 -18.75 -7.11 6.01
N ALA A 216 -19.42 -7.46 7.10
CA ALA A 216 -20.22 -8.68 7.19
C ALA A 216 -21.60 -8.55 6.51
N ILE A 217 -22.15 -7.34 6.41
CA ILE A 217 -23.49 -7.09 5.86
C ILE A 217 -23.43 -6.58 4.43
N PHE A 218 -22.52 -5.65 4.15
CA PHE A 218 -22.37 -4.97 2.88
C PHE A 218 -21.18 -5.59 2.12
N PRO A 219 -21.42 -6.26 0.98
CA PRO A 219 -20.34 -6.71 0.12
C PRO A 219 -19.59 -5.53 -0.50
N VAL A 220 -18.40 -5.79 -1.05
CA VAL A 220 -17.50 -4.73 -1.56
C VAL A 220 -18.09 -3.99 -2.77
N ASP A 221 -18.94 -4.67 -3.54
CA ASP A 221 -19.67 -4.16 -4.71
C ASP A 221 -21.08 -3.65 -4.35
N TYR A 222 -21.36 -3.42 -3.07
CA TYR A 222 -22.67 -2.93 -2.63
C TYR A 222 -22.92 -1.50 -3.15
N GLY A 223 -24.03 -1.31 -3.88
CA GLY A 223 -24.43 0.01 -4.38
C GLY A 223 -23.94 0.37 -5.78
N ASP A 224 -22.98 -0.37 -6.34
CA ASP A 224 -22.43 -0.07 -7.67
C ASP A 224 -23.47 -0.24 -8.80
N HIS A 225 -24.43 -1.13 -8.59
CA HIS A 225 -25.37 -1.56 -9.64
C HIS A 225 -26.78 -1.01 -9.43
N TYR A 226 -27.09 -0.47 -8.26
CA TYR A 226 -28.42 -0.01 -7.89
C TYR A 226 -28.40 1.27 -7.06
N PRO A 227 -29.31 2.21 -7.31
CA PRO A 227 -29.40 3.45 -6.54
C PRO A 227 -29.99 3.17 -5.15
N GLU A 228 -29.14 3.13 -4.13
CA GLU A 228 -29.54 2.96 -2.72
C GLU A 228 -30.35 4.14 -2.18
N PHE A 229 -30.12 5.33 -2.75
CA PHE A 229 -30.65 6.59 -2.22
C PHE A 229 -31.86 7.13 -2.98
N GLU A 230 -32.59 6.30 -3.73
CA GLU A 230 -33.82 6.72 -4.42
C GLU A 230 -34.84 7.36 -3.47
N ASP A 231 -34.85 6.96 -2.20
CA ASP A 231 -35.74 7.51 -1.18
C ASP A 231 -35.37 8.94 -0.77
N PHE A 232 -34.13 9.36 -1.02
CA PHE A 232 -33.65 10.69 -0.71
C PHE A 232 -34.10 11.74 -1.73
N ASP A 233 -34.47 11.28 -2.92
CA ASP A 233 -35.06 12.10 -3.96
C ASP A 233 -36.58 12.07 -3.79
N LEU A 234 -37.03 12.83 -2.79
CA LEU A 234 -38.40 13.32 -2.72
C LEU A 234 -38.44 14.72 -3.35
N PRO A 235 -39.46 15.02 -4.19
CA PRO A 235 -39.67 16.35 -4.74
C PRO A 235 -39.96 17.42 -3.67
#